data_AF-A0A5E7A4P0-F1
#
_entry.id   AF-A0A5E7A4P0-F1
#
_cell.length_a   1.000
_cell.length_b   1.000
_cell.length_c   1.000
_cell.angle_alpha   90.00
_cell.angle_beta   90.00
_cell.angle_gamma   90.00
#
_symmetry.space_group_name_H-M   'P 1'
#
loop_
_entity.id
_entity.type
_entity.pdbx_description
1 polymer ?
#
loop_
_entity_poly.entity_id
_entity_poly.type
_entity_poly.pdbx_seq_one_letter_code
_entity_poly.pdbx_strand_id
1 'polypeptide(L)' 'MLIEPGQAGTLTIKVQTSVNGAEQRWQHLFARMFDGQNPPAMAIDIHDFGATPGVVRLRLEQGFEEIGHD' A
#
# COMPACT_ATOMS: atom_id res chain seq x y z
N MET A 1 3.36 -1.92 -8.99
CA MET A 1 2.41 -2.22 -7.89
C MET A 1 1.21 -2.85 -8.55
N LEU A 2 0.65 -3.88 -7.93
CA LEU A 2 -0.59 -4.53 -8.34
C LEU A 2 -1.60 -4.40 -7.20
N ILE A 3 -2.84 -4.07 -7.51
CA ILE A 3 -3.94 -3.98 -6.56
C ILE A 3 -5.12 -4.76 -7.12
N GLU A 4 -5.64 -5.70 -6.34
CA GLU A 4 -6.74 -6.58 -6.74
C GLU A 4 -7.73 -6.76 -5.57
N PRO A 5 -9.00 -7.12 -5.83
CA PRO A 5 -9.95 -7.45 -4.78
C PRO A 5 -9.39 -8.51 -3.81
N GLY A 6 -9.51 -8.23 -2.52
CA GLY A 6 -8.98 -9.08 -1.45
C GLY A 6 -10.06 -9.83 -0.68
N GLN A 7 -9.65 -10.46 0.41
CA GLN A 7 -10.57 -11.10 1.35
C GLN A 7 -11.37 -10.04 2.10
N ALA A 8 -12.70 -10.14 2.09
CA ALA A 8 -13.60 -9.21 2.77
C ALA A 8 -13.18 -8.94 4.23
N GLY A 9 -13.18 -7.66 4.60
CA GLY A 9 -12.75 -7.19 5.93
C GLY A 9 -11.23 -7.15 6.15
N THR A 10 -10.42 -7.50 5.15
CA THR A 10 -8.96 -7.54 5.27
C THR A 10 -8.29 -6.77 4.13
N LEU A 11 -7.42 -5.82 4.48
CA LEU A 11 -6.44 -5.25 3.56
C LEU A 11 -5.11 -5.99 3.73
N THR A 12 -4.64 -6.67 2.69
CA THR A 12 -3.36 -7.37 2.69
C THR A 12 -2.37 -6.61 1.82
N ILE A 13 -1.19 -6.29 2.37
CA ILE A 13 -0.12 -5.62 1.62
C ILE A 13 1.15 -6.44 1.74
N LYS A 14 1.71 -6.86 0.61
CA LYS A 14 3.02 -7.50 0.54
C LYS A 14 4.02 -6.53 -0.07
N VAL A 15 5.18 -6.43 0.58
CA VAL A 15 6.25 -5.52 0.14
C VAL A 15 7.51 -6.32 -0.11
N GLN A 16 7.99 -6.28 -1.35
CA GLN A 16 9.33 -6.68 -1.72
C GLN A 16 10.12 -5.40 -2.04
N THR A 17 11.19 -5.15 -1.28
CA THR A 17 12.01 -3.95 -1.43
C THR A 17 13.50 -4.29 -1.51
N SER A 18 14.27 -3.52 -2.27
CA SER A 18 15.74 -3.60 -2.26
C SER A 18 16.39 -2.97 -1.02
N VAL A 19 15.62 -2.28 -0.18
CA VAL A 19 16.12 -1.60 1.02
C VAL A 19 15.99 -2.50 2.25
N ASN A 20 17.11 -3.06 2.69
CA ASN A 20 17.18 -3.86 3.93
C ASN A 20 16.80 -3.02 5.16
N GLY A 21 16.15 -3.65 6.15
CA GLY A 21 15.77 -2.99 7.41
C GLY A 21 14.68 -1.91 7.27
N ALA A 22 13.97 -1.85 6.15
CA ALA A 22 12.92 -0.85 5.91
C ALA A 22 11.58 -1.15 6.60
N GLU A 23 11.44 -2.28 7.30
CA GLU A 23 10.16 -2.77 7.85
C GLU A 23 9.43 -1.72 8.70
N GLN A 24 10.10 -1.12 9.69
CA GLN A 24 9.48 -0.08 10.53
C GLN A 24 9.03 1.14 9.73
N ARG A 25 9.75 1.49 8.66
CA ARG A 25 9.40 2.61 7.78
C ARG A 25 8.10 2.31 7.03
N TRP A 26 7.95 1.10 6.53
CA TRP A 26 6.72 0.62 5.88
C TRP A 26 5.55 0.56 6.85
N GLN A 27 5.76 0.00 8.05
CA GLN A 27 4.73 -0.03 9.09
C GLN A 27 4.23 1.38 9.45
N HIS A 28 5.13 2.34 9.69
CA HIS A 28 4.74 3.72 9.98
C HIS A 28 4.05 4.42 8.79
N LEU A 29 4.48 4.12 7.56
CA LEU A 29 3.84 4.65 6.36
C LEU A 29 2.38 4.20 6.29
N PHE A 30 2.13 2.89 6.41
CA PHE A 30 0.77 2.35 6.33
C PHE A 30 -0.09 2.75 7.53
N ALA A 31 0.47 2.75 8.74
CA ALA A 31 -0.24 3.20 9.93
C ALA A 31 -0.76 4.64 9.78
N ARG A 32 0.07 5.55 9.25
CA ARG A 32 -0.35 6.94 8.99
C ARG A 32 -1.30 7.07 7.82
N MET A 33 -1.11 6.27 6.77
CA MET A 33 -1.95 6.33 5.58
C MET A 33 -3.40 5.91 5.88
N PHE A 34 -3.57 4.91 6.74
CA PHE A 34 -4.89 4.35 7.06
C PHE A 34 -5.44 4.81 8.42
N ASP A 35 -4.77 5.74 9.11
CA ASP A 35 -5.24 6.26 10.39
C ASP A 35 -6.60 6.94 10.25
N GLY A 36 -7.58 6.49 11.03
CA GLY A 36 -8.97 6.96 10.96
C GLY A 36 -9.71 6.63 9.64
N GLN A 37 -9.13 5.81 8.75
CA GLN A 37 -9.75 5.39 7.50
C GLN A 37 -10.13 3.91 7.55
N ASN A 38 -11.17 3.52 6.82
CA ASN A 38 -11.51 2.11 6.62
C ASN A 38 -11.30 1.74 5.15
N PRO A 39 -10.08 1.31 4.76
CA PRO A 39 -9.77 1.03 3.37
C PRO A 39 -10.58 -0.17 2.85
N PRO A 40 -10.81 -0.25 1.53
CA PRO A 40 -11.44 -1.42 0.93
C PRO A 40 -10.60 -2.68 1.16
N ALA A 41 -11.27 -3.83 1.17
CA ALA A 41 -10.64 -5.12 1.30
C ALA A 41 -9.90 -5.50 0.01
N MET A 42 -8.61 -5.18 -0.04
CA MET A 42 -7.75 -5.37 -1.22
C MET A 42 -6.54 -6.25 -0.91
N ALA A 43 -5.98 -6.85 -1.96
CA ALA A 43 -4.64 -7.43 -1.96
C ALA A 43 -3.71 -6.52 -2.77
N ILE A 44 -2.62 -6.06 -2.15
CA ILE A 44 -1.66 -5.15 -2.75
C ILE A 44 -0.28 -5.79 -2.77
N ASP A 45 0.30 -5.93 -3.97
CA ASP A 45 1.68 -6.35 -4.16
C ASP A 45 2.56 -5.16 -4.57
N ILE A 46 3.53 -4.83 -3.71
CA ILE A 46 4.47 -3.72 -3.90
C ILE A 46 5.86 -4.29 -4.17
N HIS A 47 6.36 -4.06 -5.39
CA HIS A 47 7.77 -4.23 -5.73
C HIS A 47 8.43 -2.85 -5.74
N ASP A 48 9.23 -2.56 -4.71
CA ASP A 48 9.93 -1.31 -4.50
C ASP A 48 11.43 -1.44 -4.78
N PHE A 49 12.00 -0.45 -5.47
CA PHE A 49 13.43 -0.38 -5.75
C PHE A 49 14.05 0.87 -5.11
N GLY A 50 13.75 1.09 -3.83
CA GLY A 50 14.29 2.21 -3.05
C GLY A 50 13.59 3.54 -3.32
N ALA A 51 12.30 3.52 -3.66
CA ALA A 51 11.51 4.73 -3.79
C ALA A 51 11.37 5.43 -2.44
N THR A 52 11.21 6.76 -2.46
CA THR A 52 10.94 7.51 -1.24
C THR A 52 9.52 7.19 -0.73
N PRO A 53 9.26 7.24 0.59
CA PRO A 53 7.93 6.98 1.15
C PRO A 53 6.82 7.84 0.53
N GLY A 54 7.13 9.08 0.15
CA GLY A 54 6.17 9.96 -0.52
C GLY A 54 5.73 9.47 -1.89
N VAL A 55 6.66 8.93 -2.69
CA VAL A 55 6.35 8.35 -4.01
C VAL A 55 5.49 7.09 -3.86
N VAL A 56 5.80 6.26 -2.87
CA VAL A 56 5.02 5.06 -2.58
C VAL A 56 3.59 5.44 -2.18
N ARG A 57 3.44 6.42 -1.29
CA ARG A 57 2.13 6.91 -0.85
C ARG A 57 1.29 7.38 -2.02
N LEU A 58 1.85 8.25 -2.87
CA LEU A 58 1.15 8.80 -4.03
C LEU A 58 0.64 7.70 -4.96
N ARG A 59 1.45 6.65 -5.21
CA ARG A 59 1.05 5.53 -6.07
C ARG A 59 -0.07 4.69 -5.47
N LEU A 60 -0.10 4.51 -4.15
CA LEU A 60 -1.20 3.82 -3.47
C LEU A 60 -2.48 4.64 -3.56
N GLU A 61 -2.41 5.96 -3.31
CA GLU A 61 -3.56 6.87 -3.44
C GLU A 61 -4.14 6.81 -4.86
N GLN A 62 -3.30 6.91 -5.89
CA GLN A 62 -3.72 6.79 -7.29
C GLN A 62 -4.34 5.42 -7.60
N GLY A 63 -3.73 4.33 -7.14
CA GLY A 63 -4.26 2.99 -7.37
C GLY A 63 -5.61 2.73 -6.69
N PHE A 64 -5.86 3.32 -5.52
CA PHE A 64 -7.18 3.27 -4.88
C PHE A 64 -8.22 4.13 -5.61
N GLU A 65 -7.82 5.29 -6.13
CA GLU A 65 -8.70 6.14 -6.96
C GLU A 65 -9.15 5.40 -8.21
N GLU A 66 -8.22 4.81 -8.97
CA GLU A 66 -8.53 4.07 -10.22
C GLU A 66 -9.56 2.96 -10.01
N ILE A 67 -9.48 2.23 -8.89
CA ILE A 67 -10.41 1.13 -8.56
C ILE A 67 -11.79 1.65 -8.17
N GLY A 68 -11.88 2.86 -7.60
CA GLY A 68 -13.16 3.47 -7.24
C GLY A 68 -13.92 4.08 -8.43
N HIS A 69 -13.30 4.12 -9.61
CA HIS A 69 -13.87 4.68 -10.83
C HIS A 69 -14.49 3.64 -11.79
N ASP A 70 -14.36 2.34 -11.47
CA ASP A 70 -15.02 1.21 -12.16
C ASP A 70 -16.21 0.65 -11.36
#